data_AF-W6K6U0-F1
#
_entry.id   AF-W6K6U0-F1
#
_cell.length_a   1.000
_cell.length_b   1.000
_cell.length_c   1.000
_cell.angle_alpha   90.00
_cell.angle_beta   90.00
_cell.angle_gamma   90.00
#
_symmetry.space_group_name_H-M   'P 1'
#
loop_
_entity.id
_entity.type
_entity.pdbx_description
1 polymer ?
#
loop_
_entity_poly.entity_id
_entity_poly.type
_entity_poly.pdbx_seq_one_letter_code
_entity_poly.pdbx_strand_id
1 'polypeptide(L)'
;MTAVGTLPGLGAAAKQANKGLKGALANAPQGRTKQSNSLAQNRPNIYNPPSGTQRPFEGDYPNGARTDEQGRLTHDIEGRPLQVENRVVGRKVDQGPDQPLGERELDGITEEATGRKAAFASHESLEGNWAETPYHPKSKQPLGVALSEDLTPEDLPKVYAHEVGHVIDQAAGEIPVKGLEDELGDLYHTLIAPERAGEFPAPGQPRFTPERHGYDGDDPPRELMAEAIRAYMVDPSYLKTVAPKTAKAIRAAVNGNPALRKIIQFNSAAGLAALGADDDEE
;
A
#
# COMPACT_ATOMS: atom_id res chain seq x y z
N MET A 1 -36.12 -29.84 -3.87
CA MET A 1 -35.43 -29.86 -2.57
C MET A 1 -34.03 -30.40 -2.82
N THR A 2 -33.03 -29.53 -2.89
CA THR A 2 -31.63 -29.89 -3.15
C THR A 2 -30.83 -29.36 -1.99
N ALA A 3 -30.20 -30.28 -1.25
CA ALA A 3 -29.43 -30.00 -0.04
C ALA A 3 -28.09 -29.34 -0.38
N VAL A 4 -27.74 -28.30 0.37
CA VAL A 4 -26.43 -27.65 0.37
C VAL A 4 -25.50 -28.47 1.26
N GLY A 5 -24.41 -28.98 0.70
CA GLY A 5 -23.35 -29.66 1.46
C GLY A 5 -22.40 -28.64 2.09
N THR A 6 -22.37 -28.59 3.41
CA THR A 6 -21.34 -27.91 4.22
C THR A 6 -19.99 -28.62 4.09
N LEU A 7 -18.93 -27.88 3.73
CA LEU A 7 -17.54 -28.32 3.78
C LEU A 7 -17.01 -28.20 5.23
N PRO A 8 -16.53 -29.29 5.87
CA PRO A 8 -15.79 -29.22 7.12
C PRO A 8 -14.27 -29.18 6.84
N GLY A 9 -13.50 -28.34 7.55
CA GLY A 9 -12.03 -28.55 7.57
C GLY A 9 -11.09 -27.40 7.96
N LEU A 10 -11.54 -26.15 8.07
CA LEU A 10 -10.60 -25.02 8.27
C LEU A 10 -10.17 -24.76 9.72
N GLY A 11 -10.81 -25.38 10.73
CA GLY A 11 -10.64 -24.97 12.13
C GLY A 11 -9.43 -25.54 12.89
N ALA A 12 -8.91 -26.71 12.50
CA ALA A 12 -7.92 -27.43 13.32
C ALA A 12 -6.46 -27.10 12.92
N ALA A 13 -6.17 -26.96 11.62
CA ALA A 13 -4.83 -26.62 11.13
C ALA A 13 -4.45 -25.17 11.45
N ALA A 14 -5.40 -24.24 11.44
CA ALA A 14 -5.19 -22.84 11.82
C ALA A 14 -4.81 -22.67 13.30
N LYS A 15 -5.32 -23.53 14.21
CA LYS A 15 -5.02 -23.46 15.64
C LYS A 15 -3.59 -23.88 16.01
N GLN A 16 -2.97 -24.75 15.22
CA GLN A 16 -1.65 -25.30 15.56
C GLN A 16 -0.50 -24.43 15.03
N ALA A 17 -0.68 -23.76 13.90
CA ALA A 17 0.22 -22.70 13.42
C ALA A 17 0.27 -21.50 14.39
N ASN A 18 -0.86 -21.21 15.05
CA ASN A 18 -1.00 -20.07 15.98
C ASN A 18 -0.18 -20.23 17.29
N LYS A 19 0.11 -21.48 17.71
CA LYS A 19 0.81 -21.74 18.98
C LYS A 19 2.32 -21.49 18.91
N GLY A 20 2.94 -21.72 17.75
CA GLY A 20 4.35 -21.38 17.51
C GLY A 20 4.58 -19.89 17.32
N LEU A 21 3.58 -19.17 16.78
CA LEU A 21 3.63 -17.73 16.51
C LEU A 21 3.58 -16.90 17.80
N LYS A 22 2.72 -17.27 18.76
CA LYS A 22 2.67 -16.65 20.11
C LYS A 22 4.02 -16.67 20.82
N GLY A 23 4.79 -17.76 20.68
CA GLY A 23 6.12 -17.89 21.29
C GLY A 23 7.21 -17.06 20.60
N ALA A 24 7.08 -16.81 19.29
CA ALA A 24 8.03 -16.02 18.52
C ALA A 24 7.77 -14.51 18.61
N LEU A 25 6.49 -14.09 18.66
CA LEU A 25 6.09 -12.69 18.86
C LEU A 25 6.35 -12.23 20.31
N ALA A 26 6.22 -13.12 21.30
CA ALA A 26 6.52 -12.81 22.71
C ALA A 26 8.01 -12.56 23.01
N ASN A 27 8.92 -12.93 22.11
CA ASN A 27 10.38 -12.86 22.33
C ASN A 27 11.14 -11.95 21.35
N ALA A 28 10.44 -11.27 20.43
CA ALA A 28 11.07 -10.28 19.55
C ALA A 28 11.23 -8.95 20.31
N PRO A 29 12.42 -8.33 20.36
CA PRO A 29 12.55 -6.95 20.83
C PRO A 29 11.87 -6.02 19.82
N GLN A 30 10.63 -5.64 20.12
CA GLN A 30 9.78 -4.79 19.29
C GLN A 30 10.26 -3.33 19.36
N GLY A 31 10.50 -2.71 18.20
CA GLY A 31 10.33 -1.25 18.07
C GLY A 31 8.82 -1.02 18.01
N ARG A 32 8.23 -0.48 19.09
CA ARG A 32 6.79 -0.41 19.30
C ARG A 32 6.25 0.94 18.87
N THR A 33 5.15 0.94 18.14
CA THR A 33 4.34 2.12 17.82
C THR A 33 3.05 2.05 18.62
N LYS A 34 2.69 3.11 19.33
CA LYS A 34 1.39 3.20 20.01
C LYS A 34 0.36 3.79 19.05
N GLN A 35 -0.60 3.00 18.60
CA GLN A 35 -1.83 3.53 18.02
C GLN A 35 -2.70 4.01 19.19
N SER A 36 -3.01 5.30 19.28
CA SER A 36 -3.99 5.76 20.27
C SER A 36 -5.38 5.74 19.64
N ASN A 37 -6.19 4.75 19.99
CA ASN A 37 -7.59 4.70 19.58
C ASN A 37 -8.36 5.86 20.24
N SER A 38 -9.13 6.61 19.44
CA SER A 38 -10.19 7.45 19.98
C SER A 38 -11.25 6.56 20.60
N LEU A 39 -11.39 6.63 21.93
CA LEU A 39 -12.32 5.83 22.75
C LEU A 39 -13.81 5.96 22.35
N ALA A 40 -14.15 6.86 21.43
CA ALA A 40 -15.53 7.12 21.00
C ALA A 40 -16.03 6.24 19.84
N GLN A 41 -15.14 5.61 19.07
CA GLN A 41 -15.50 4.76 17.93
C GLN A 41 -14.76 3.43 18.06
N ASN A 42 -15.49 2.33 18.25
CA ASN A 42 -14.91 0.98 18.31
C ASN A 42 -14.55 0.46 16.90
N ARG A 43 -13.91 1.30 16.08
CA ARG A 43 -13.52 1.03 14.68
C ARG A 43 -12.26 1.83 14.33
N PRO A 44 -11.43 1.36 13.38
CA PRO A 44 -10.27 2.11 12.90
C PRO A 44 -10.69 3.36 12.11
N ASN A 45 -10.00 4.49 12.32
CA ASN A 45 -10.17 5.71 11.54
C ASN A 45 -9.44 5.57 10.19
N ILE A 46 -10.03 4.87 9.23
CA ILE A 46 -9.45 4.63 7.91
C ILE A 46 -10.53 4.65 6.81
N TYR A 47 -10.37 5.56 5.86
CA TYR A 47 -11.38 5.84 4.84
C TYR A 47 -10.86 5.55 3.44
N ASN A 48 -11.74 5.18 2.52
CA ASN A 48 -11.33 4.99 1.13
C ASN A 48 -10.98 6.34 0.48
N PRO A 49 -10.05 6.35 -0.50
CA PRO A 49 -9.87 7.49 -1.37
C PRO A 49 -11.22 8.01 -1.91
N PRO A 50 -11.45 9.34 -1.91
CA PRO A 50 -12.55 9.95 -2.63
C PRO A 50 -12.54 9.48 -4.09
N SER A 51 -13.69 9.03 -4.58
CA SER A 51 -13.81 8.58 -5.96
C SER A 51 -13.45 9.72 -6.91
N GLY A 52 -12.37 9.55 -7.66
CA GLY A 52 -11.87 10.53 -8.62
C GLY A 52 -12.29 10.22 -10.05
N THR A 53 -12.24 11.22 -10.92
CA THR A 53 -12.25 10.96 -12.36
C THR A 53 -10.95 10.26 -12.75
N GLN A 54 -11.03 9.28 -13.65
CA GLN A 54 -9.85 8.65 -14.25
C GLN A 54 -8.94 9.74 -14.83
N ARG A 55 -7.68 9.77 -14.38
CA ARG A 55 -6.66 10.66 -14.94
C ARG A 55 -6.53 10.38 -16.45
N PRO A 56 -6.43 11.39 -17.33
CA PRO A 56 -6.22 11.18 -18.76
C PRO A 56 -4.93 10.40 -19.04
N PHE A 57 -4.95 9.56 -20.08
CA PHE A 57 -3.79 8.74 -20.45
C PHE A 57 -2.60 9.61 -20.89
N GLU A 58 -2.85 10.68 -21.62
CA GLU A 58 -1.83 11.60 -22.14
C GLU A 58 -1.18 12.41 -21.01
N GLY A 59 -1.86 12.57 -19.87
CA GLY A 59 -1.29 13.15 -18.65
C GLY A 59 -0.25 12.26 -17.98
N ASP A 60 -0.19 10.99 -18.40
CA ASP A 60 0.74 9.96 -17.98
C ASP A 60 1.78 9.68 -19.11
N TYR A 61 1.34 9.65 -20.36
CA TYR A 61 2.18 9.28 -21.51
C TYR A 61 2.18 10.39 -22.58
N PRO A 62 2.71 11.60 -22.29
CA PRO A 62 2.63 12.73 -23.21
C PRO A 62 3.40 12.51 -24.53
N ASN A 63 4.36 11.59 -24.53
CA ASN A 63 5.18 11.22 -25.69
C ASN A 63 4.86 9.81 -26.21
N GLY A 64 3.73 9.24 -25.82
CA GLY A 64 3.35 7.85 -26.14
C GLY A 64 3.91 6.81 -25.17
N ALA A 65 3.24 5.65 -25.14
CA ALA A 65 3.58 4.51 -24.30
C ALA A 65 4.41 3.48 -25.08
N ARG A 66 5.32 2.78 -24.39
CA ARG A 66 5.98 1.59 -24.94
C ARG A 66 5.11 0.37 -24.68
N THR A 67 4.71 -0.33 -25.73
CA THR A 67 3.86 -1.52 -25.62
C THR A 67 4.49 -2.76 -26.24
N ASP A 68 4.02 -3.94 -25.82
CA ASP A 68 4.17 -5.17 -26.59
C ASP A 68 3.14 -5.24 -27.75
N GLU A 69 3.20 -6.31 -28.53
CA GLU A 69 2.27 -6.57 -29.65
C GLU A 69 0.80 -6.71 -29.20
N GLN A 70 0.56 -6.97 -27.91
CA GLN A 70 -0.77 -7.08 -27.31
C GLN A 70 -1.25 -5.77 -26.67
N GLY A 71 -0.50 -4.68 -26.84
CA GLY A 71 -0.81 -3.36 -26.28
C GLY A 71 -0.55 -3.26 -24.77
N ARG A 72 0.13 -4.23 -24.15
CA ARG A 72 0.53 -4.15 -22.74
C ARG A 72 1.71 -3.23 -22.59
N LEU A 73 1.68 -2.41 -21.54
CA LEU A 73 2.76 -1.50 -21.22
C LEU A 73 3.99 -2.29 -20.78
N THR A 74 5.12 -2.02 -21.41
CA THR A 74 6.40 -2.68 -21.07
C THR A 74 7.27 -1.83 -20.14
N HIS A 75 6.93 -0.54 -19.97
CA HIS A 75 7.70 0.41 -19.15
C HIS A 75 6.80 1.38 -18.36
N ASP A 76 7.31 1.87 -17.23
CA ASP A 76 6.72 2.90 -16.36
C ASP A 76 7.14 4.35 -16.72
N ILE A 77 6.73 5.40 -15.94
CA ILE A 77 6.85 6.84 -16.32
C ILE A 77 8.22 7.36 -16.42
N GLU A 78 9.05 6.72 -15.65
CA GLU A 78 10.43 7.04 -15.61
C GLU A 78 11.19 6.20 -16.65
N GLY A 79 10.50 5.44 -17.51
CA GLY A 79 11.07 4.64 -18.58
C GLY A 79 11.66 3.32 -18.11
N ARG A 80 11.26 2.82 -16.93
CA ARG A 80 11.81 1.59 -16.34
C ARG A 80 10.97 0.38 -16.73
N PRO A 81 11.57 -0.80 -16.95
CA PRO A 81 10.81 -1.98 -17.35
C PRO A 81 9.76 -2.42 -16.31
N LEU A 82 8.58 -2.80 -16.79
CA LEU A 82 7.57 -3.52 -16.02
C LEU A 82 7.83 -5.03 -16.21
N GLN A 83 8.11 -5.72 -15.10
CA GLN A 83 8.61 -7.11 -15.04
C GLN A 83 7.65 -8.04 -14.31
N VAL A 84 6.70 -7.52 -13.54
CA VAL A 84 5.67 -8.32 -12.86
C VAL A 84 4.39 -8.31 -13.68
N GLU A 85 3.97 -9.46 -14.21
CA GLU A 85 2.78 -9.50 -15.08
C GLU A 85 1.48 -9.23 -14.30
N ASN A 86 1.38 -9.72 -13.06
CA ASN A 86 0.12 -9.71 -12.32
C ASN A 86 -0.03 -8.52 -11.37
N ARG A 87 1.05 -8.09 -10.70
CA ARG A 87 1.00 -7.09 -9.61
C ARG A 87 1.57 -5.73 -10.01
N VAL A 88 1.04 -5.19 -11.11
CA VAL A 88 1.22 -3.78 -11.47
C VAL A 88 0.02 -2.98 -10.97
N VAL A 89 0.27 -2.00 -10.10
CA VAL A 89 -0.78 -1.08 -9.62
C VAL A 89 -0.85 0.13 -10.54
N GLY A 90 -2.03 0.41 -11.08
CA GLY A 90 -2.29 1.46 -12.08
C GLY A 90 -2.38 0.90 -13.50
N ARG A 91 -1.89 1.64 -14.51
CA ARG A 91 -2.09 1.25 -15.92
C ARG A 91 -1.28 0.02 -16.32
N LYS A 92 -1.91 -0.87 -17.09
CA LYS A 92 -1.28 -2.11 -17.62
C LYS A 92 -1.27 -2.18 -19.14
N VAL A 93 -2.16 -1.46 -19.81
CA VAL A 93 -2.34 -1.48 -21.26
C VAL A 93 -2.45 -0.05 -21.79
N ASP A 94 -2.07 0.15 -23.04
CA ASP A 94 -2.21 1.44 -23.73
C ASP A 94 -3.67 1.91 -23.73
N GLN A 95 -3.87 3.20 -23.46
CA GLN A 95 -5.19 3.84 -23.32
C GLN A 95 -6.13 3.21 -22.26
N GLY A 96 -5.67 2.20 -21.51
CA GLY A 96 -6.46 1.53 -20.48
C GLY A 96 -6.58 2.33 -19.19
N PRO A 97 -7.61 2.08 -18.37
CA PRO A 97 -7.78 2.74 -17.07
C PRO A 97 -6.70 2.31 -16.07
N ASP A 98 -6.55 3.09 -15.00
CA ASP A 98 -5.80 2.64 -13.83
C ASP A 98 -6.51 1.47 -13.15
N GLN A 99 -5.75 0.46 -12.76
CA GLN A 99 -6.27 -0.71 -12.06
C GLN A 99 -5.76 -0.73 -10.62
N PRO A 100 -6.65 -0.87 -9.62
CA PRO A 100 -6.22 -1.05 -8.25
C PRO A 100 -5.57 -2.43 -8.07
N LEU A 101 -4.88 -2.59 -6.95
CA LEU A 101 -4.44 -3.88 -6.46
C LEU A 101 -5.65 -4.68 -5.96
N GLY A 102 -5.78 -5.93 -6.38
CA GLY A 102 -6.81 -6.83 -5.88
C GLY A 102 -6.50 -7.32 -4.46
N GLU A 103 -7.52 -7.54 -3.64
CA GLU A 103 -7.35 -7.99 -2.25
C GLU A 103 -6.51 -9.27 -2.11
N ARG A 104 -6.65 -10.21 -3.06
CA ARG A 104 -5.88 -11.46 -3.08
C ARG A 104 -4.38 -11.26 -3.31
N GLU A 105 -3.97 -10.10 -3.80
CA GLU A 105 -2.57 -9.79 -4.08
C GLU A 105 -1.84 -9.29 -2.82
N LEU A 106 -2.57 -8.75 -1.83
CA LEU A 106 -2.01 -8.30 -0.54
C LEU A 106 -1.31 -9.44 0.22
N ASP A 107 -1.91 -10.62 0.24
CA ASP A 107 -1.31 -11.82 0.84
C ASP A 107 0.01 -12.21 0.18
N GLY A 108 0.03 -12.18 -1.16
CA GLY A 108 1.23 -12.51 -1.93
C GLY A 108 2.36 -11.52 -1.69
N ILE A 109 2.06 -10.22 -1.61
CA ILE A 109 3.05 -9.18 -1.31
C ILE A 109 3.60 -9.37 0.11
N THR A 110 2.72 -9.59 1.09
CA THR A 110 3.13 -9.81 2.48
C THR A 110 4.03 -11.04 2.59
N GLU A 111 3.64 -12.16 1.98
CA GLU A 111 4.39 -13.40 2.02
C GLU A 111 5.74 -13.30 1.31
N GLU A 112 5.80 -12.68 0.13
CA GLU A 112 7.05 -12.55 -0.62
C GLU A 112 8.01 -11.52 -0.02
N ALA A 113 7.50 -10.44 0.58
CA ALA A 113 8.33 -9.39 1.18
C ALA A 113 8.84 -9.76 2.59
N THR A 114 8.05 -10.51 3.37
CA THR A 114 8.37 -10.83 4.78
C THR A 114 8.74 -12.29 5.01
N GLY A 115 8.49 -13.16 4.03
CA GLY A 115 8.58 -14.61 4.16
C GLY A 115 7.43 -15.24 4.96
N ARG A 116 6.37 -14.48 5.26
CA ARG A 116 5.23 -14.92 6.08
C ARG A 116 3.91 -14.36 5.57
N LYS A 117 2.86 -15.17 5.65
CA LYS A 117 1.49 -14.67 5.48
C LYS A 117 1.09 -13.78 6.65
N ALA A 118 0.12 -12.89 6.41
CA ALA A 118 -0.54 -12.19 7.51
C ALA A 118 -1.15 -13.18 8.50
N ALA A 119 -1.11 -12.83 9.78
CA ALA A 119 -1.64 -13.63 10.87
C ALA A 119 -2.70 -12.84 11.62
N PHE A 120 -3.72 -13.54 12.12
CA PHE A 120 -4.71 -12.94 13.01
C PHE A 120 -4.29 -13.09 14.48
N ALA A 121 -4.52 -12.05 15.27
CA ALA A 121 -4.25 -12.02 16.70
C ALA A 121 -5.40 -11.35 17.46
N SER A 122 -5.57 -11.68 18.74
CA SER A 122 -6.56 -10.99 19.57
C SER A 122 -6.16 -9.53 19.75
N HIS A 123 -7.15 -8.64 19.85
CA HIS A 123 -6.93 -7.20 20.05
C HIS A 123 -6.10 -6.90 21.30
N GLU A 124 -6.23 -7.70 22.36
CA GLU A 124 -5.37 -7.63 23.55
C GLU A 124 -3.91 -7.99 23.25
N SER A 125 -3.66 -8.98 22.39
CA SER A 125 -2.29 -9.37 22.00
C SER A 125 -1.61 -8.32 21.13
N LEU A 126 -2.39 -7.42 20.54
CA LEU A 126 -1.96 -6.24 19.78
C LEU A 126 -1.99 -4.97 20.65
N GLU A 127 -2.05 -5.11 21.98
CA GLU A 127 -2.05 -3.98 22.93
C GLU A 127 -3.17 -2.94 22.69
N GLY A 128 -4.29 -3.34 22.07
CA GLY A 128 -5.39 -2.43 21.70
C GLY A 128 -5.32 -1.88 20.28
N ASN A 129 -4.34 -2.29 19.47
CA ASN A 129 -4.20 -1.89 18.08
C ASN A 129 -5.08 -2.76 17.16
N TRP A 130 -5.47 -2.19 16.02
CA TRP A 130 -6.25 -2.93 15.00
C TRP A 130 -5.38 -3.84 14.14
N ALA A 131 -4.11 -3.50 13.99
CA ALA A 131 -3.11 -4.27 13.29
C ALA A 131 -1.69 -3.79 13.66
N GLU A 132 -0.68 -4.57 13.31
CA GLU A 132 0.72 -4.21 13.44
C GLU A 132 1.57 -4.80 12.31
N THR A 133 2.53 -4.02 11.82
CA THR A 133 3.61 -4.48 10.93
C THR A 133 4.93 -4.52 11.72
N PRO A 134 5.24 -5.65 12.41
CA PRO A 134 6.48 -5.78 13.14
C PRO A 134 7.68 -5.72 12.20
N TYR A 135 8.77 -5.09 12.65
CA TYR A 135 10.00 -4.95 11.88
C TYR A 135 11.24 -5.23 12.72
N HIS A 136 12.34 -5.56 12.06
CA HIS A 136 13.62 -5.80 12.72
C HIS A 136 14.24 -4.45 13.16
N PRO A 137 14.60 -4.24 14.45
CA PRO A 137 14.91 -2.91 14.97
C PRO A 137 16.14 -2.26 14.34
N LYS A 138 17.12 -3.05 13.88
CA LYS A 138 18.35 -2.54 13.25
C LYS A 138 18.22 -2.29 11.74
N SER A 139 17.78 -3.30 10.99
CA SER A 139 17.66 -3.23 9.53
C SER A 139 16.36 -2.57 9.06
N LYS A 140 15.42 -2.34 9.97
CA LYS A 140 14.07 -1.82 9.71
C LYS A 140 13.23 -2.66 8.73
N GLN A 141 13.69 -3.86 8.39
CA GLN A 141 12.99 -4.75 7.46
C GLN A 141 11.72 -5.33 8.10
N PRO A 142 10.62 -5.45 7.33
CA PRO A 142 9.37 -6.01 7.83
C PRO A 142 9.51 -7.49 8.16
N LEU A 143 8.85 -7.93 9.22
CA LEU A 143 8.87 -9.32 9.71
C LEU A 143 7.55 -10.07 9.47
N GLY A 144 6.48 -9.35 9.11
CA GLY A 144 5.16 -9.89 8.85
C GLY A 144 4.08 -8.82 9.06
N VAL A 145 2.82 -9.26 9.05
CA VAL A 145 1.65 -8.45 9.38
C VAL A 145 0.79 -9.22 10.37
N ALA A 146 0.34 -8.55 11.43
CA ALA A 146 -0.63 -9.05 12.39
C ALA A 146 -1.91 -8.23 12.31
N LEU A 147 -3.07 -8.87 12.15
CA LEU A 147 -4.38 -8.24 12.03
C LEU A 147 -5.24 -8.63 13.23
N SER A 148 -6.02 -7.69 13.77
CA SER A 148 -6.94 -7.99 14.86
C SER A 148 -8.07 -8.91 14.38
N GLU A 149 -8.37 -9.95 15.16
CA GLU A 149 -9.53 -10.84 14.97
C GLU A 149 -10.87 -10.09 15.07
N ASP A 150 -10.87 -8.89 15.68
CA ASP A 150 -12.05 -8.07 15.91
C ASP A 150 -12.35 -7.11 14.72
N LEU A 151 -11.52 -7.12 13.67
CA LEU A 151 -11.78 -6.32 12.47
C LEU A 151 -13.05 -6.81 11.76
N THR A 152 -13.92 -5.85 11.44
CA THR A 152 -15.10 -6.16 10.61
C THR A 152 -14.69 -6.52 9.18
N PRO A 153 -15.50 -7.28 8.42
CA PRO A 153 -15.23 -7.55 7.01
C PRO A 153 -15.08 -6.29 6.14
N GLU A 154 -15.67 -5.17 6.58
CA GLU A 154 -15.57 -3.88 5.90
C GLU A 154 -14.25 -3.15 6.19
N ASP A 155 -13.70 -3.30 7.40
CA ASP A 155 -12.49 -2.59 7.84
C ASP A 155 -11.22 -3.39 7.51
N LEU A 156 -11.31 -4.72 7.55
CA LEU A 156 -10.21 -5.64 7.26
C LEU A 156 -9.43 -5.30 5.98
N PRO A 157 -10.06 -5.15 4.79
CA PRO A 157 -9.30 -4.85 3.58
C PRO A 157 -8.60 -3.49 3.63
N LYS A 158 -9.18 -2.49 4.33
CA LYS A 158 -8.58 -1.16 4.45
C LYS A 158 -7.34 -1.19 5.35
N VAL A 159 -7.49 -1.78 6.54
CA VAL A 159 -6.41 -1.92 7.51
C VAL A 159 -5.31 -2.79 6.94
N TYR A 160 -5.64 -3.91 6.30
CA TYR A 160 -4.62 -4.77 5.73
C TYR A 160 -3.84 -4.09 4.60
N ALA A 161 -4.51 -3.33 3.72
CA ALA A 161 -3.81 -2.56 2.71
C ALA A 161 -2.91 -1.46 3.32
N HIS A 162 -3.27 -0.88 4.47
CA HIS A 162 -2.40 0.04 5.22
C HIS A 162 -1.13 -0.67 5.72
N GLU A 163 -1.28 -1.83 6.35
CA GLU A 163 -0.14 -2.63 6.83
C GLU A 163 0.77 -3.09 5.68
N VAL A 164 0.20 -3.47 4.53
CA VAL A 164 1.00 -3.77 3.33
C VAL A 164 1.73 -2.52 2.84
N GLY A 165 1.17 -1.33 3.04
CA GLY A 165 1.86 -0.06 2.84
C GLY A 165 3.15 0.05 3.68
N HIS A 166 3.07 -0.27 4.98
CA HIS A 166 4.24 -0.35 5.87
C HIS A 166 5.25 -1.39 5.38
N VAL A 167 4.80 -2.59 4.99
CA VAL A 167 5.68 -3.65 4.45
C VAL A 167 6.46 -3.15 3.23
N ILE A 168 5.78 -2.49 2.28
CA ILE A 168 6.41 -1.96 1.06
C ILE A 168 7.40 -0.85 1.40
N ASP A 169 7.02 0.10 2.26
CA ASP A 169 7.88 1.22 2.67
C ASP A 169 9.17 0.73 3.35
N GLN A 170 9.03 -0.16 4.32
CA GLN A 170 10.15 -0.74 5.07
C GLN A 170 11.06 -1.60 4.17
N ALA A 171 10.48 -2.42 3.28
CA ALA A 171 11.25 -3.19 2.31
C ALA A 171 11.96 -2.30 1.27
N ALA A 172 11.44 -1.10 1.01
CA ALA A 172 12.08 -0.09 0.18
C ALA A 172 13.22 0.65 0.90
N GLY A 173 13.35 0.47 2.22
CA GLY A 173 14.33 1.16 3.06
C GLY A 173 13.84 2.49 3.63
N GLU A 174 12.52 2.61 3.86
CA GLU A 174 11.81 3.80 4.35
C GLU A 174 11.95 4.99 3.37
N ILE A 175 10.92 5.18 2.55
CA ILE A 175 10.90 6.17 1.48
C ILE A 175 10.94 7.58 2.10
N PRO A 176 11.92 8.43 1.74
CA PRO A 176 12.04 9.76 2.34
C PRO A 176 10.80 10.62 2.10
N VAL A 177 10.25 11.19 3.18
CA VAL A 177 9.11 12.13 3.13
C VAL A 177 9.52 13.57 2.83
N LYS A 178 10.83 13.87 2.84
CA LYS A 178 11.35 15.23 2.68
C LYS A 178 10.98 15.78 1.29
N GLY A 179 10.33 16.95 1.28
CA GLY A 179 9.84 17.60 0.06
C GLY A 179 8.47 17.08 -0.43
N LEU A 180 7.85 16.16 0.31
CA LEU A 180 6.53 15.57 0.05
C LEU A 180 5.50 15.92 1.14
N GLU A 181 5.90 16.69 2.16
CA GLU A 181 5.15 16.88 3.40
C GLU A 181 3.75 17.45 3.17
N ASP A 182 3.59 18.35 2.19
CA ASP A 182 2.29 18.92 1.85
C ASP A 182 1.36 17.88 1.21
N GLU A 183 1.84 17.15 0.20
CA GLU A 183 1.05 16.11 -0.48
C GLU A 183 0.69 14.99 0.50
N LEU A 184 1.64 14.55 1.32
CA LEU A 184 1.43 13.51 2.33
C LEU A 184 0.48 13.97 3.44
N GLY A 185 0.63 15.21 3.93
CA GLY A 185 -0.22 15.75 4.98
C GLY A 185 -1.67 15.96 4.54
N ASP A 186 -1.89 16.47 3.33
CA ASP A 186 -3.24 16.63 2.77
C ASP A 186 -3.89 15.26 2.53
N LEU A 187 -3.13 14.30 2.02
CA LEU A 187 -3.59 12.94 1.80
C LEU A 187 -3.98 12.25 3.12
N TYR A 188 -3.11 12.28 4.12
CA TYR A 188 -3.38 11.67 5.43
C TYR A 188 -4.60 12.30 6.10
N HIS A 189 -4.73 13.64 6.06
CA HIS A 189 -5.93 14.31 6.55
C HIS A 189 -7.18 13.74 5.86
N THR A 190 -7.18 13.69 4.53
CA THR A 190 -8.33 13.27 3.74
C THR A 190 -8.74 11.81 4.04
N LEU A 191 -7.77 10.93 4.28
CA LEU A 191 -8.00 9.49 4.40
C LEU A 191 -8.15 8.98 5.84
N ILE A 192 -7.81 9.80 6.83
CA ILE A 192 -7.79 9.39 8.25
C ILE A 192 -8.68 10.30 9.12
N ALA A 193 -8.90 11.57 8.77
CA ALA A 193 -9.66 12.50 9.63
C ALA A 193 -11.14 12.08 9.74
N PRO A 194 -11.63 11.63 10.90
CA PRO A 194 -12.98 11.06 11.01
C PRO A 194 -14.09 12.10 10.80
N GLU A 195 -13.86 13.33 11.23
CA GLU A 195 -14.84 14.43 11.13
C GLU A 195 -14.94 15.00 9.71
N ARG A 196 -13.96 14.70 8.84
CA ARG A 196 -13.78 15.32 7.52
C ARG A 196 -13.29 14.32 6.47
N ALA A 197 -13.70 13.06 6.63
CA ALA A 197 -13.27 11.97 5.76
C ALA A 197 -13.62 12.31 4.31
N GLY A 198 -12.61 12.21 3.44
CA GLY A 198 -12.74 12.52 2.02
C GLY A 198 -12.69 14.00 1.65
N GLU A 199 -12.48 14.91 2.60
CA GLU A 199 -12.27 16.33 2.32
C GLU A 199 -10.78 16.69 2.35
N PHE A 200 -10.36 17.48 1.36
CA PHE A 200 -9.07 18.17 1.44
C PHE A 200 -9.12 19.25 2.55
N PRO A 201 -8.01 19.48 3.27
CA PRO A 201 -7.93 20.60 4.20
C PRO A 201 -8.05 21.93 3.41
N ALA A 202 -8.94 22.82 3.84
CA ALA A 202 -9.06 24.14 3.22
C ALA A 202 -7.83 25.00 3.55
N PRO A 203 -7.49 26.01 2.73
CA PRO A 203 -6.39 26.91 3.02
C PRO A 203 -6.47 27.51 4.43
N GLY A 204 -5.41 27.34 5.21
CA GLY A 204 -5.31 27.85 6.59
C GLY A 204 -6.00 26.99 7.66
N GLN A 205 -6.65 25.88 7.29
CA GLN A 205 -7.16 24.92 8.27
C GLN A 205 -6.08 23.93 8.71
N PRO A 206 -6.04 23.56 10.00
CA PRO A 206 -5.07 22.57 10.48
C PRO A 206 -5.37 21.19 9.90
N ARG A 207 -4.32 20.49 9.46
CA ARG A 207 -4.38 19.09 9.06
C ARG A 207 -4.65 18.19 10.27
N PHE A 208 -5.22 17.02 10.00
CA PHE A 208 -5.25 15.91 10.94
C PHE A 208 -3.95 15.18 10.65
N THR A 209 -3.11 15.01 11.67
CA THR A 209 -1.74 14.50 11.50
C THR A 209 -1.59 13.20 12.28
N PRO A 210 -0.59 12.36 11.97
CA PRO A 210 -0.30 11.18 12.76
C PRO A 210 -0.14 11.50 14.26
N GLU A 211 0.49 12.63 14.60
CA GLU A 211 0.65 13.04 16.00
C GLU A 211 -0.69 13.36 16.68
N ARG A 212 -1.65 13.95 15.95
CA ARG A 212 -3.02 14.11 16.47
C ARG A 212 -3.76 12.78 16.62
N HIS A 213 -3.36 11.77 15.87
CA HIS A 213 -3.83 10.39 16.00
C HIS A 213 -3.09 9.63 17.14
N GLY A 214 -2.03 10.21 17.70
CA GLY A 214 -1.27 9.66 18.83
C GLY A 214 0.05 8.99 18.49
N TYR A 215 0.51 9.08 17.23
CA TYR A 215 1.85 8.62 16.84
C TYR A 215 2.94 9.60 17.31
N ASP A 216 4.13 9.10 17.61
CA ASP A 216 5.25 9.91 18.09
C ASP A 216 6.61 9.45 17.51
N GLY A 217 7.66 10.24 17.79
CA GLY A 217 9.03 9.91 17.38
C GLY A 217 9.20 9.76 15.87
N ASP A 218 9.67 8.58 15.44
CA ASP A 218 9.95 8.26 14.05
C ASP A 218 8.71 7.70 13.30
N ASP A 219 7.56 7.58 13.97
CA ASP A 219 6.35 6.99 13.39
C ASP A 219 5.63 7.89 12.39
N PRO A 220 5.47 9.22 12.62
CA PRO A 220 4.67 10.05 11.73
C PRO A 220 5.07 9.98 10.26
N PRO A 221 6.37 10.03 9.87
CA PRO A 221 6.78 9.86 8.47
C PRO A 221 6.35 8.52 7.86
N ARG A 222 6.42 7.42 8.63
CA ARG A 222 6.08 6.08 8.17
C ARG A 222 4.58 5.93 7.97
N GLU A 223 3.78 6.45 8.89
CA GLU A 223 2.31 6.47 8.76
C GLU A 223 1.85 7.28 7.54
N LEU A 224 2.47 8.44 7.29
CA LEU A 224 2.20 9.23 6.11
C LEU A 224 2.47 8.45 4.82
N MET A 225 3.63 7.78 4.73
CA MET A 225 4.03 7.04 3.53
C MET A 225 3.22 5.76 3.35
N ALA A 226 2.98 5.00 4.43
CA ALA A 226 2.14 3.79 4.39
C ALA A 226 0.74 4.10 3.88
N GLU A 227 0.15 5.20 4.36
CA GLU A 227 -1.16 5.65 3.91
C GLU A 227 -1.15 6.12 2.45
N ALA A 228 -0.06 6.74 2.00
CA ALA A 228 0.11 7.08 0.59
C ALA A 228 0.24 5.85 -0.32
N ILE A 229 1.00 4.84 0.10
CA ILE A 229 1.13 3.57 -0.63
C ILE A 229 -0.23 2.87 -0.67
N ARG A 230 -0.97 2.83 0.45
CA ARG A 230 -2.34 2.29 0.49
C ARG A 230 -3.25 3.00 -0.51
N ALA A 231 -3.23 4.34 -0.53
CA ALA A 231 -4.00 5.12 -1.48
C ALA A 231 -3.62 4.78 -2.93
N TYR A 232 -2.32 4.58 -3.23
CA TYR A 232 -1.90 4.11 -4.56
C TYR A 232 -2.49 2.74 -4.89
N MET A 233 -2.41 1.78 -3.96
CA MET A 233 -2.91 0.42 -4.16
C MET A 233 -4.43 0.39 -4.39
N VAL A 234 -5.18 1.24 -3.69
CA VAL A 234 -6.65 1.24 -3.71
C VAL A 234 -7.21 2.11 -4.84
N ASP A 235 -6.62 3.27 -5.10
CA ASP A 235 -7.01 4.16 -6.20
C ASP A 235 -5.76 4.85 -6.80
N PRO A 236 -5.12 4.19 -7.78
CA PRO A 236 -3.93 4.74 -8.41
C PRO A 236 -4.20 6.08 -9.09
N SER A 237 -5.40 6.27 -9.67
CA SER A 237 -5.76 7.52 -10.35
C SER A 237 -5.85 8.68 -9.37
N TYR A 238 -6.47 8.44 -8.21
CA TYR A 238 -6.58 9.43 -7.13
C TYR A 238 -5.21 9.89 -6.67
N LEU A 239 -4.33 8.98 -6.22
CA LEU A 239 -3.02 9.37 -5.67
C LEU A 239 -2.22 10.18 -6.67
N LYS A 240 -2.17 9.75 -7.94
CA LYS A 240 -1.42 10.46 -8.98
C LYS A 240 -1.97 11.84 -9.30
N THR A 241 -3.26 12.06 -9.03
CA THR A 241 -3.91 13.34 -9.28
C THR A 241 -3.61 14.32 -8.16
N VAL A 242 -3.70 13.87 -6.90
CA VAL A 242 -3.61 14.75 -5.74
C VAL A 242 -2.21 14.83 -5.12
N ALA A 243 -1.40 13.80 -5.33
CA ALA A 243 -0.05 13.65 -4.79
C ALA A 243 0.95 13.10 -5.83
N PRO A 244 1.14 13.78 -6.98
CA PRO A 244 1.98 13.29 -8.07
C PRO A 244 3.46 13.15 -7.70
N LYS A 245 4.00 13.99 -6.82
CA LYS A 245 5.41 13.87 -6.38
C LYS A 245 5.58 12.66 -5.48
N THR A 246 4.63 12.42 -4.58
CA THR A 246 4.60 11.22 -3.72
C THR A 246 4.46 9.96 -4.58
N ALA A 247 3.55 9.94 -5.55
CA ALA A 247 3.42 8.81 -6.47
C ALA A 247 4.74 8.53 -7.21
N LYS A 248 5.45 9.57 -7.66
CA LYS A 248 6.78 9.44 -8.28
C LYS A 248 7.82 8.89 -7.30
N ALA A 249 7.84 9.35 -6.06
CA ALA A 249 8.76 8.86 -5.03
C ALA A 249 8.52 7.36 -4.73
N ILE A 250 7.26 6.94 -4.61
CA ILE A 250 6.89 5.53 -4.42
C ILE A 250 7.39 4.69 -5.59
N ARG A 251 7.12 5.08 -6.84
CA ARG A 251 7.64 4.34 -8.00
C ARG A 251 9.16 4.32 -8.02
N ALA A 252 9.83 5.45 -7.72
CA ALA A 252 11.28 5.54 -7.66
C ALA A 252 11.87 4.47 -6.73
N ALA A 253 11.34 4.40 -5.51
CA ALA A 253 11.81 3.47 -4.49
C ALA A 253 11.43 2.01 -4.80
N VAL A 254 10.19 1.75 -5.21
CA VAL A 254 9.68 0.37 -5.41
C VAL A 254 10.20 -0.24 -6.71
N ASN A 255 9.98 0.41 -7.86
CA ASN A 255 10.35 -0.16 -9.16
C ASN A 255 11.88 -0.17 -9.36
N GLY A 256 12.60 0.73 -8.67
CA GLY A 256 14.05 0.76 -8.65
C GLY A 256 14.70 -0.29 -7.74
N ASN A 257 13.95 -0.85 -6.78
CA ASN A 257 14.48 -1.79 -5.80
C ASN A 257 14.51 -3.24 -6.37
N PRO A 258 15.67 -3.92 -6.41
CA PRO A 258 15.79 -5.26 -7.00
C PRO A 258 14.96 -6.36 -6.34
N ALA A 259 14.64 -6.21 -5.05
CA ALA A 259 13.80 -7.13 -4.31
C ALA A 259 12.31 -6.84 -4.56
N LEU A 260 11.90 -5.59 -4.41
CA LEU A 260 10.49 -5.21 -4.54
C LEU A 260 9.96 -5.25 -5.97
N ARG A 261 10.75 -4.85 -6.97
CA ARG A 261 10.29 -4.81 -8.37
C ARG A 261 9.85 -6.15 -8.95
N LYS A 262 10.16 -7.26 -8.26
CA LYS A 262 9.73 -8.62 -8.60
C LYS A 262 8.47 -9.06 -7.86
N ILE A 263 8.07 -8.32 -6.84
CA ILE A 263 6.92 -8.59 -5.96
C ILE A 263 5.75 -7.69 -6.37
N ILE A 264 6.01 -6.39 -6.54
CA ILE A 264 5.03 -5.37 -6.91
C ILE A 264 5.72 -4.26 -7.69
N GLN A 265 5.02 -3.70 -8.68
CA GLN A 265 5.41 -2.45 -9.29
C GLN A 265 4.24 -1.48 -9.29
N PHE A 266 4.55 -0.21 -9.05
CA PHE A 266 3.59 0.87 -9.21
C PHE A 266 3.80 1.43 -10.59
N ASN A 267 2.78 1.35 -11.43
CA ASN A 267 2.79 2.02 -12.71
C ASN A 267 1.75 3.12 -12.72
N SER A 268 2.21 4.31 -12.98
CA SER A 268 1.75 4.86 -14.24
C SER A 268 2.79 5.79 -14.78
N ALA A 269 2.57 6.03 -16.07
CA ALA A 269 3.10 7.02 -16.98
C ALA A 269 4.32 6.41 -17.80
N ALA A 270 4.87 6.96 -18.92
CA ALA A 270 6.16 6.51 -19.58
C ALA A 270 7.09 7.66 -20.01
N GLY A 271 8.40 7.41 -19.91
CA GLY A 271 9.50 8.28 -20.27
C GLY A 271 10.41 7.65 -21.33
N LEU A 272 10.70 8.45 -22.36
CA LEU A 272 11.58 8.23 -23.52
C LEU A 272 11.22 7.06 -24.44
N ALA A 273 10.68 7.33 -25.62
CA ALA A 273 10.97 6.53 -26.80
C ALA A 273 12.39 6.92 -27.27
N ALA A 274 13.32 5.96 -27.28
CA ALA A 274 14.54 6.12 -28.04
C ALA A 274 14.17 5.87 -29.51
N LEU A 275 14.23 6.92 -30.32
CA LEU A 275 14.21 6.80 -31.77
C LEU A 275 15.49 6.07 -32.19
N GLY A 276 15.33 4.88 -32.74
CA GLY A 276 16.29 4.22 -33.61
C GLY A 276 15.47 3.63 -34.74
N ALA A 277 15.19 4.45 -35.74
CA ALA A 277 14.62 4.00 -37.00
C ALA A 277 15.64 3.08 -37.66
N ASP A 278 15.18 1.92 -38.08
CA ASP A 278 15.82 1.11 -39.09
C ASP A 278 15.88 1.92 -40.39
N ASP A 279 17.08 2.33 -40.78
CA ASP A 279 17.36 2.70 -42.16
C ASP A 279 17.67 1.39 -42.91
N ASP A 280 16.61 0.70 -43.34
CA ASP A 280 16.66 -0.19 -44.49
C ASP A 280 16.27 0.66 -45.72
N GLU A 281 17.26 1.10 -46.49
CA GLU A 281 17.08 1.38 -47.92
C GLU A 281 18.07 0.53 -48.73
N GLU A 282 17.49 -0.07 -49.79
CA GLU A 282 18.11 -0.98 -50.78
C GLU A 282 19.33 -0.42 -51.52
#